data_AF-A0AAJ6SZM9-F1
#
_entry.id   AF-A0AAJ6SZM9-F1
#
_cell.length_a   1.000
_cell.length_b   1.000
_cell.length_c   1.000
_cell.angle_alpha   90.00
_cell.angle_beta   90.00
_cell.angle_gamma   90.00
#
_symmetry.space_group_name_H-M   'P 1'
#
loop_
_entity.id
_entity.type
_entity.pdbx_description
1 polymer ?
#
loop_
_entity_poly.entity_id
_entity_poly.type
_entity_poly.pdbx_seq_one_letter_code
_entity_poly.pdbx_strand_id
1 'polypeptide(L)'
;MMVLLDAVFIFELFLRNEEYLGDSSKYQDDFIIGQPWLRAAIRRDLILLENQLPFSTLNELYDCAMSTTDCKPFMYLSFRYFDKYRKTSEPSQKILHFTDLVRCFLSFKHPDLKIDKAEPIKTLYSATMLHQAGIKFKPLPNVSLLDIRAWKPLSKVQTPLSDKKGKLLMPSLEIDNNTECLLRNLIALEQLHYPGEEYICRYVKLLDFLVDLENDVDLLIENKVIVSKLGDSKAVAELINGLCREMVEVSSTFDPLSKLLNDYYESSWNKNKAYLVSVYFKNIWTGTGTVVGSLFPLVTLTRFILYLLRY
;
A
#
# COMPACT_ATOMS: atom_id res chain seq x y z
N MET A 1 -36.89 -10.63 -7.90
CA MET A 1 -37.14 -10.98 -6.49
C MET A 1 -35.85 -11.05 -5.68
N MET A 2 -34.78 -11.69 -6.18
CA MET A 2 -33.46 -11.71 -5.52
C MET A 2 -32.88 -10.30 -5.27
N VAL A 3 -32.76 -9.46 -6.30
CA VAL A 3 -32.18 -8.09 -6.17
C VAL A 3 -32.87 -7.23 -5.09
N LEU A 4 -34.19 -7.35 -4.93
CA LEU A 4 -34.92 -6.56 -3.91
C LEU A 4 -34.62 -7.07 -2.50
N LEU A 5 -34.55 -8.39 -2.31
CA LEU A 5 -34.20 -8.98 -1.02
C LEU A 5 -32.76 -8.63 -0.64
N ASP A 6 -31.85 -8.68 -1.62
CA ASP A 6 -30.44 -8.30 -1.44
C ASP A 6 -30.31 -6.81 -1.09
N ALA A 7 -31.06 -5.94 -1.78
CA ALA A 7 -31.09 -4.51 -1.47
C ALA A 7 -31.62 -4.24 -0.05
N VAL A 8 -32.73 -4.88 0.35
CA VAL A 8 -33.29 -4.75 1.70
C VAL A 8 -32.29 -5.23 2.76
N PHE A 9 -31.61 -6.36 2.51
CA PHE A 9 -30.54 -6.85 3.39
C PHE A 9 -29.41 -5.83 3.54
N ILE A 10 -28.93 -5.24 2.44
CA ILE A 10 -27.88 -4.21 2.45
C ILE A 10 -28.32 -2.97 3.24
N PHE A 11 -29.56 -2.51 3.04
CA PHE A 11 -30.10 -1.34 3.75
C PHE A 11 -30.15 -1.58 5.26
N GLU A 12 -30.72 -2.70 5.68
CA GLU A 12 -30.79 -3.10 7.08
C GLU A 12 -29.40 -3.25 7.70
N LEU A 13 -28.47 -3.91 6.98
CA LEU A 13 -27.10 -4.08 7.42
C LEU A 13 -26.40 -2.73 7.68
N PHE A 14 -26.57 -1.77 6.77
CA PHE A 14 -25.90 -0.48 6.85
C PHE A 14 -26.53 0.41 7.94
N LEU A 15 -27.85 0.39 8.09
CA LEU A 15 -28.57 1.06 9.18
C LEU A 15 -28.14 0.51 10.55
N ARG A 16 -28.17 -0.81 10.73
CA ARG A 16 -27.72 -1.44 11.98
C ARG A 16 -26.24 -1.18 12.28
N ASN A 17 -25.39 -1.12 11.25
CA ASN A 17 -23.99 -0.77 11.45
C ASN A 17 -23.85 0.67 11.99
N GLU A 18 -24.64 1.63 11.48
CA GLU A 18 -24.62 3.01 11.99
C GLU A 18 -25.16 3.08 13.41
N GLU A 19 -26.26 2.38 13.72
CA GLU A 19 -26.80 2.31 15.08
C GLU A 19 -25.78 1.67 16.05
N TYR A 20 -25.11 0.59 15.66
CA TYR A 20 -24.07 -0.05 16.47
C TYR A 20 -22.88 0.87 16.77
N LEU A 21 -22.49 1.71 15.82
CA LEU A 21 -21.41 2.67 16.02
C LEU A 21 -21.81 3.78 16.99
N GLY A 22 -23.10 4.10 17.11
CA GLY A 22 -23.64 5.03 18.10
C GLY A 22 -23.85 4.40 19.47
N ASP A 23 -24.40 3.18 19.51
CA ASP A 23 -24.63 2.40 20.73
C ASP A 23 -24.52 0.90 20.45
N SER A 24 -23.39 0.31 20.87
CA SER A 24 -23.12 -1.11 20.70
C SER A 24 -23.94 -2.03 21.61
N SER A 25 -24.57 -1.52 22.67
CA SER A 25 -25.26 -2.34 23.68
C SER A 25 -26.48 -3.08 23.11
N LYS A 26 -27.18 -2.46 22.15
CA LYS A 26 -28.38 -3.01 21.50
C LYS A 26 -28.12 -4.24 20.63
N TYR A 27 -26.87 -4.46 20.20
CA TYR A 27 -26.51 -5.48 19.21
C TYR A 27 -25.51 -6.51 19.74
N GLN A 28 -25.31 -6.61 21.06
CA GLN A 28 -24.42 -7.62 21.62
C GLN A 28 -24.82 -9.05 21.24
N ASP A 29 -26.13 -9.31 21.15
CA ASP A 29 -26.70 -10.60 20.75
C ASP A 29 -27.07 -10.66 19.25
N ASP A 30 -26.81 -9.60 18.47
CA ASP A 30 -27.12 -9.61 17.03
C ASP A 30 -26.18 -10.56 16.30
N PHE A 31 -26.76 -11.50 15.57
CA PHE A 31 -26.02 -12.55 14.88
C PHE A 31 -25.02 -12.01 13.84
N ILE A 32 -25.32 -10.86 13.22
CA ILE A 32 -24.50 -10.27 12.17
C ILE A 32 -23.59 -9.19 12.74
N ILE A 33 -24.16 -8.16 13.38
CA ILE A 33 -23.43 -6.96 13.84
C ILE A 33 -22.67 -7.21 15.15
N GLY A 34 -23.13 -8.13 15.98
CA GLY A 34 -22.43 -8.56 17.20
C GLY A 34 -21.23 -9.47 16.93
N GLN A 35 -21.07 -9.99 15.71
CA GLN A 35 -20.03 -10.95 15.34
C GLN A 35 -18.95 -10.32 14.43
N PRO A 36 -17.76 -9.93 14.95
CA PRO A 36 -16.75 -9.20 14.18
C PRO A 36 -16.26 -9.94 12.93
N TRP A 37 -16.10 -11.26 13.02
CA TRP A 37 -15.65 -12.08 11.91
C TRP A 37 -16.68 -12.14 10.77
N LEU A 38 -17.97 -12.25 11.11
CA LEU A 38 -19.05 -12.32 10.12
C LEU A 38 -19.22 -10.97 9.42
N ARG A 39 -19.08 -9.85 10.14
CA ARG A 39 -19.03 -8.51 9.52
C ARG A 39 -17.88 -8.34 8.55
N ALA A 40 -16.70 -8.86 8.90
CA ALA A 40 -15.55 -8.83 8.01
C ALA A 40 -15.81 -9.68 6.75
N ALA A 41 -16.41 -10.86 6.92
CA ALA A 41 -16.79 -11.74 5.82
C ALA A 41 -17.84 -11.10 4.89
N ILE A 42 -18.92 -10.52 5.43
CA ILE A 42 -19.97 -9.85 4.64
C ILE A 42 -19.40 -8.61 3.94
N ARG A 43 -18.56 -7.81 4.62
CA ARG A 43 -17.91 -6.65 3.98
C ARG A 43 -17.03 -7.07 2.80
N ARG A 44 -16.29 -8.18 2.94
CA ARG A 44 -15.50 -8.74 1.84
C ARG A 44 -16.41 -9.21 0.70
N ASP A 45 -17.50 -9.90 1.04
CA ASP A 45 -18.47 -10.42 0.08
C ASP A 45 -19.11 -9.29 -0.75
N LEU A 46 -19.47 -8.18 -0.13
CA LEU A 46 -20.00 -6.97 -0.79
C LEU A 46 -18.99 -6.27 -1.71
N ILE A 47 -17.69 -6.59 -1.64
CA ILE A 47 -16.64 -6.02 -2.50
C ILE A 47 -16.36 -6.92 -3.72
N LEU A 48 -16.78 -8.18 -3.69
CA LEU A 48 -16.54 -9.11 -4.80
C LEU A 48 -17.25 -8.63 -6.06
N LEU A 49 -16.55 -8.59 -7.18
CA LEU A 49 -17.10 -8.15 -8.47
C LEU A 49 -18.30 -8.99 -8.93
N GLU A 50 -18.34 -10.27 -8.57
CA GLU A 50 -19.47 -11.18 -8.82
C GLU A 50 -20.72 -10.84 -7.99
N ASN A 51 -20.58 -10.04 -6.93
CA ASN A 51 -21.64 -9.68 -5.99
C ASN A 51 -21.94 -8.17 -5.98
N GLN A 52 -21.99 -7.55 -7.17
CA GLN A 52 -22.23 -6.11 -7.30
C GLN A 52 -23.64 -5.79 -7.78
N LEU A 53 -24.26 -4.82 -7.13
CA LEU A 53 -25.48 -4.15 -7.56
C LEU A 53 -25.15 -2.69 -7.92
N PRO A 54 -25.80 -2.11 -8.94
CA PRO A 54 -25.59 -0.70 -9.28
C PRO A 54 -25.92 0.20 -8.10
N PHE A 55 -24.96 1.04 -7.72
CA PHE A 55 -25.10 1.96 -6.59
C PHE A 55 -26.26 2.94 -6.78
N SER A 56 -26.48 3.42 -8.01
CA SER A 56 -27.61 4.30 -8.33
C SER A 56 -28.95 3.63 -8.08
N THR A 57 -29.09 2.35 -8.45
CA THR A 57 -30.31 1.57 -8.21
C THR A 57 -30.55 1.35 -6.72
N LEU A 58 -29.50 1.03 -5.96
CA LEU A 58 -29.61 0.92 -4.50
C LEU A 58 -30.02 2.25 -3.86
N ASN A 59 -29.45 3.37 -4.33
CA ASN A 59 -29.79 4.69 -3.82
C ASN A 59 -31.25 5.05 -4.11
N GLU A 60 -31.72 4.87 -5.33
CA GLU A 60 -33.11 5.12 -5.72
C GLU A 60 -34.10 4.24 -4.93
N LEU A 61 -33.80 2.95 -4.78
CA LEU A 61 -34.63 2.03 -3.99
C LEU A 61 -34.68 2.42 -2.51
N TYR A 62 -33.55 2.83 -1.95
CA TYR A 62 -33.47 3.31 -0.57
C TYR A 62 -34.29 4.59 -0.38
N ASP A 63 -34.15 5.55 -1.28
CA ASP A 63 -34.89 6.83 -1.23
C ASP A 63 -36.41 6.59 -1.34
N CYS A 64 -36.84 5.65 -2.19
CA CYS A 64 -38.24 5.23 -2.26
C CYS A 64 -38.72 4.62 -0.93
N ALA A 65 -37.94 3.69 -0.36
CA ALA A 65 -38.31 2.96 0.85
C ALA A 65 -38.30 3.83 2.10
N MET A 66 -37.41 4.82 2.17
CA MET A 66 -37.19 5.67 3.35
C MET A 66 -37.80 7.06 3.23
N SER A 67 -38.55 7.35 2.15
CA SER A 67 -39.14 8.67 1.85
C SER A 67 -39.98 9.29 2.98
N THR A 68 -40.49 8.49 3.91
CA THR A 68 -41.33 8.93 5.04
C THR A 68 -40.61 8.92 6.40
N THR A 69 -39.33 8.56 6.43
CA THR A 69 -38.55 8.38 7.67
C THR A 69 -37.33 9.31 7.68
N ASP A 70 -37.01 9.90 8.83
CA ASP A 70 -35.79 10.70 9.01
C ASP A 70 -34.56 9.79 9.12
N CYS A 71 -34.13 9.24 7.98
CA CYS A 71 -32.98 8.34 7.87
C CYS A 71 -31.78 9.07 7.24
N LYS A 72 -30.57 8.64 7.59
CA LYS A 72 -29.36 9.12 6.91
C LYS A 72 -29.38 8.71 5.43
N PRO A 73 -28.83 9.52 4.51
CA PRO A 73 -28.73 9.16 3.10
C PRO A 73 -27.96 7.86 2.91
N PHE A 74 -28.37 7.05 1.93
CA PHE A 74 -27.73 5.76 1.65
C PHE A 74 -26.22 5.89 1.39
N MET A 75 -25.81 6.96 0.70
CA MET A 75 -24.40 7.24 0.46
C MET A 75 -23.60 7.48 1.75
N TYR A 76 -24.18 8.19 2.71
CA TYR A 76 -23.55 8.38 4.03
C TYR A 76 -23.34 7.03 4.73
N LEU A 77 -24.39 6.21 4.79
CA LEU A 77 -24.34 4.89 5.42
C LEU A 77 -23.32 3.96 4.75
N SER A 78 -23.26 3.99 3.41
CA SER A 78 -22.27 3.24 2.63
C SER A 78 -20.85 3.66 2.99
N PHE A 79 -20.58 4.96 3.10
CA PHE A 79 -19.25 5.45 3.45
C PHE A 79 -18.85 5.04 4.86
N ARG A 80 -19.80 5.08 5.80
CA ARG A 80 -19.59 4.63 7.19
C ARG A 80 -19.32 3.13 7.26
N TYR A 81 -20.02 2.32 6.47
CA TYR A 81 -19.82 0.87 6.45
C TYR A 81 -18.43 0.45 5.92
N PHE A 82 -17.94 1.19 4.92
CA PHE A 82 -16.64 0.97 4.27
C PHE A 82 -15.51 1.87 4.78
N ASP A 83 -15.70 2.55 5.92
CA ASP A 83 -14.76 3.54 6.47
C ASP A 83 -13.37 2.96 6.76
N LYS A 84 -13.26 1.63 6.96
CA LYS A 84 -11.97 0.90 7.06
C LYS A 84 -11.01 1.25 5.91
N TYR A 85 -11.53 1.46 4.70
CA TYR A 85 -10.73 1.75 3.50
C TYR A 85 -10.54 3.24 3.23
N ARG A 86 -11.33 4.09 3.89
CA ARG A 86 -11.35 5.53 3.67
C ARG A 86 -10.13 6.19 4.30
N LYS A 87 -9.27 6.81 3.49
CA LYS A 87 -8.07 7.53 3.97
C LYS A 87 -8.21 9.05 3.96
N THR A 88 -9.04 9.63 3.09
CA THR A 88 -9.30 11.08 3.00
C THR A 88 -10.75 11.37 2.53
N SER A 89 -11.07 12.63 2.19
CA SER A 89 -12.43 13.18 1.98
C SER A 89 -13.29 12.48 0.91
N GLU A 90 -14.55 12.90 0.82
CA GLU A 90 -15.61 12.24 0.04
C GLU A 90 -15.30 12.11 -1.46
N PRO A 91 -15.56 10.94 -2.09
CA PRO A 91 -15.46 10.76 -3.52
C PRO A 91 -16.24 11.85 -4.27
N SER A 92 -15.57 12.52 -5.22
CA SER A 92 -16.23 13.51 -6.10
C SER A 92 -16.77 12.87 -7.39
N GLN A 93 -16.50 11.58 -7.60
CA GLN A 93 -16.88 10.83 -8.80
C GLN A 93 -18.13 10.01 -8.55
N LYS A 94 -18.87 9.72 -9.63
CA LYS A 94 -20.02 8.82 -9.62
C LYS A 94 -19.55 7.41 -9.25
N ILE A 95 -20.09 6.87 -8.16
CA ILE A 95 -19.81 5.51 -7.70
C ILE A 95 -20.67 4.54 -8.51
N LEU A 96 -20.04 3.50 -9.09
CA LEU A 96 -20.75 2.48 -9.85
C LEU A 96 -21.37 1.41 -8.94
N HIS A 97 -20.61 0.91 -7.97
CA HIS A 97 -20.98 -0.15 -7.02
C HIS A 97 -19.97 -0.15 -5.85
N PHE A 98 -20.06 -1.10 -4.92
CA PHE A 98 -19.24 -1.06 -3.69
C PHE A 98 -17.75 -1.32 -3.91
N THR A 99 -17.37 -2.22 -4.83
CA THR A 99 -15.95 -2.37 -5.22
C THR A 99 -15.38 -1.04 -5.72
N ASP A 100 -16.16 -0.31 -6.51
CA ASP A 100 -15.77 0.98 -7.05
C ASP A 100 -15.71 2.09 -5.99
N LEU A 101 -16.62 2.07 -5.01
CA LEU A 101 -16.51 2.92 -3.82
C LEU A 101 -15.18 2.71 -3.09
N VAL A 102 -14.80 1.44 -2.86
CA VAL A 102 -13.53 1.12 -2.19
C VAL A 102 -12.33 1.53 -3.04
N ARG A 103 -12.40 1.36 -4.37
CA ARG A 103 -11.40 1.91 -5.30
C ARG A 103 -11.26 3.42 -5.12
N CYS A 104 -12.38 4.17 -5.14
CA CYS A 104 -12.37 5.62 -4.94
C CYS A 104 -11.68 6.00 -3.62
N PHE A 105 -11.98 5.30 -2.51
CA PHE A 105 -11.35 5.56 -1.22
C PHE A 105 -9.83 5.37 -1.20
N LEU A 106 -9.33 4.38 -1.92
CA LEU A 106 -7.88 4.08 -1.98
C LEU A 106 -7.16 5.01 -2.96
N SER A 107 -7.83 5.44 -4.03
CA SER A 107 -7.27 6.24 -5.13
C SER A 107 -7.53 7.76 -5.04
N PHE A 108 -8.24 8.25 -4.01
CA PHE A 108 -8.91 9.57 -3.94
C PHE A 108 -8.07 10.86 -4.18
N LYS A 109 -6.74 10.83 -4.32
CA LYS A 109 -5.93 12.06 -4.47
C LYS A 109 -4.79 11.98 -5.47
N HIS A 110 -4.99 11.35 -6.61
CA HIS A 110 -4.00 11.43 -7.69
C HIS A 110 -4.48 12.21 -8.92
N PRO A 111 -4.61 13.55 -8.82
CA PRO A 111 -4.88 14.40 -9.98
C PRO A 111 -3.68 14.49 -10.95
N ASP A 112 -2.47 14.12 -10.54
CA ASP A 112 -1.23 14.51 -11.24
C ASP A 112 -0.55 13.37 -12.03
N LEU A 113 -1.20 12.22 -12.21
CA LEU A 113 -0.63 11.10 -12.97
C LEU A 113 -1.16 10.99 -14.41
N LYS A 114 -1.74 12.07 -14.95
CA LYS A 114 -1.85 12.22 -16.41
C LYS A 114 -0.45 12.50 -16.97
N ILE A 115 0.38 11.45 -17.04
CA ILE A 115 1.68 11.49 -17.68
C ILE A 115 1.43 11.11 -19.14
N ASP A 116 1.52 12.09 -20.04
CA ASP A 116 1.32 11.92 -21.50
C ASP A 116 2.26 10.87 -22.14
N LYS A 117 3.25 10.36 -21.40
CA LYS A 117 4.21 9.32 -21.77
C LYS A 117 4.59 8.42 -20.59
N ALA A 118 3.62 7.78 -19.94
CA ALA A 118 3.92 6.76 -18.94
C ALA A 118 4.46 5.50 -19.64
N GLU A 119 5.75 5.19 -19.45
CA GLU A 119 6.31 3.88 -19.83
C GLU A 119 6.08 2.88 -18.69
N PRO A 120 5.95 1.59 -18.98
CA PRO A 120 5.97 0.56 -17.94
C PRO A 120 7.33 0.57 -17.21
N ILE A 121 7.32 0.23 -15.91
CA ILE A 121 8.58 0.06 -15.17
C ILE A 121 9.28 -1.17 -15.76
N LYS A 122 10.40 -0.95 -16.44
CA LYS A 122 11.21 -2.03 -17.01
C LYS A 122 12.04 -2.74 -15.95
N THR A 123 12.64 -1.97 -15.05
CA THR A 123 13.49 -2.46 -13.97
C THR A 123 13.36 -1.55 -12.75
N LEU A 124 13.43 -2.14 -11.57
CA LEU A 124 13.57 -1.43 -10.30
C LEU A 124 14.25 -2.37 -9.30
N TYR A 125 15.23 -1.83 -8.55
CA TYR A 125 15.90 -2.57 -7.49
C TYR A 125 14.95 -2.82 -6.31
N SER A 126 15.07 -4.01 -5.69
CA SER A 126 14.27 -4.39 -4.52
C SER A 126 14.51 -3.46 -3.32
N ALA A 127 13.60 -3.48 -2.35
CA ALA A 127 13.69 -2.64 -1.17
C ALA A 127 15.00 -2.83 -0.42
N THR A 128 15.47 -4.08 -0.26
CA THR A 128 16.74 -4.40 0.39
C THR A 128 17.93 -3.78 -0.36
N MET A 129 17.98 -3.94 -1.68
CA MET A 129 19.06 -3.41 -2.52
C MET A 129 19.11 -1.88 -2.45
N LEU A 130 17.95 -1.24 -2.57
CA LEU A 130 17.82 0.22 -2.42
C LEU A 130 18.24 0.69 -1.03
N HIS A 131 17.88 -0.05 0.03
CA HIS A 131 18.27 0.28 1.39
C HIS A 131 19.78 0.20 1.62
N GLN A 132 20.42 -0.86 1.11
CA GLN A 132 21.87 -1.04 1.17
C GLN A 132 22.60 0.11 0.44
N ALA A 133 22.05 0.59 -0.68
CA ALA A 133 22.55 1.78 -1.37
C ALA A 133 22.35 3.09 -0.58
N GLY A 134 21.47 3.10 0.42
CA GLY A 134 21.24 4.23 1.33
C GLY A 134 19.85 4.83 1.30
N ILE A 135 18.90 4.24 0.57
CA ILE A 135 17.50 4.65 0.62
C ILE A 135 16.93 4.36 2.01
N LYS A 136 16.22 5.35 2.55
CA LYS A 136 15.56 5.29 3.85
C LYS A 136 14.06 5.31 3.63
N PHE A 137 13.47 4.13 3.71
CA PHE A 137 12.03 3.94 3.75
C PHE A 137 11.46 4.54 5.03
N LYS A 138 10.34 5.27 4.90
CA LYS A 138 9.64 5.88 6.03
C LYS A 138 8.14 5.81 5.79
N PRO A 139 7.35 5.61 6.85
CA PRO A 139 5.90 5.50 6.74
C PRO A 139 5.28 6.88 6.55
N LEU A 140 4.17 6.91 5.81
CA LEU A 140 3.27 8.05 5.69
C LEU A 140 1.87 7.57 6.11
N PRO A 141 1.48 7.75 7.39
CA PRO A 141 0.19 7.26 7.87
C PRO A 141 -0.96 8.14 7.37
N ASN A 142 -2.15 7.55 7.24
CA ASN A 142 -3.42 8.26 6.97
C ASN A 142 -3.44 9.09 5.66
N VAL A 143 -2.73 8.64 4.64
CA VAL A 143 -2.78 9.20 3.29
C VAL A 143 -3.33 8.18 2.29
N SER A 144 -3.63 8.63 1.06
CA SER A 144 -3.98 7.72 -0.05
C SER A 144 -2.86 6.71 -0.29
N LEU A 145 -3.22 5.49 -0.69
CA LEU A 145 -2.31 4.39 -1.00
C LEU A 145 -1.25 4.76 -2.05
N LEU A 146 -1.58 5.74 -2.88
CA LEU A 146 -0.80 6.17 -4.03
C LEU A 146 0.14 7.36 -3.72
N ASP A 147 0.07 7.94 -2.51
CA ASP A 147 0.86 9.13 -2.10
C ASP A 147 2.29 8.73 -1.69
N ILE A 148 3.14 8.47 -2.68
CA ILE A 148 4.55 8.17 -2.50
C ILE A 148 5.37 9.43 -2.75
N ARG A 149 6.23 9.79 -1.80
CA ARG A 149 7.02 11.02 -1.86
C ARG A 149 8.52 10.75 -1.73
N ALA A 150 9.27 11.13 -2.75
CA ALA A 150 10.71 11.02 -2.77
C ALA A 150 11.41 12.33 -2.35
N TRP A 151 12.71 12.27 -2.10
CA TRP A 151 13.52 13.45 -1.75
C TRP A 151 13.64 14.47 -2.89
N LYS A 152 13.38 14.06 -4.13
CA LYS A 152 13.24 14.96 -5.29
C LYS A 152 11.79 14.98 -5.76
N PRO A 153 11.31 16.11 -6.29
CA PRO A 153 10.00 16.17 -6.95
C PRO A 153 9.91 15.14 -8.08
N LEU A 154 8.81 14.38 -8.11
CA LEU A 154 8.51 13.44 -9.20
C LEU A 154 7.72 14.11 -10.34
N SER A 155 7.16 15.29 -10.09
CA SER A 155 6.45 16.12 -11.06
C SER A 155 6.74 17.60 -10.80
N LYS A 156 6.40 18.47 -11.77
CA LYS A 156 6.56 19.94 -11.65
C LYS A 156 5.71 20.55 -10.53
N VAL A 157 4.71 19.82 -10.02
CA VAL A 157 3.72 20.28 -9.04
C VAL A 157 4.10 19.87 -7.61
N GLN A 158 4.97 18.87 -7.45
CA GLN A 158 5.39 18.39 -6.12
C GLN A 158 6.49 19.26 -5.52
N THR A 159 6.35 19.58 -4.24
CA THR A 159 7.41 20.22 -3.47
C THR A 159 8.47 19.20 -3.02
N PRO A 160 9.76 19.57 -3.01
CA PRO A 160 10.81 18.67 -2.55
C PRO A 160 10.60 18.31 -1.08
N LEU A 161 10.69 17.02 -0.77
CA LEU A 161 10.39 16.50 0.57
C LEU A 161 11.46 16.88 1.61
N SER A 162 12.72 16.96 1.19
CA SER A 162 13.86 17.28 2.05
C SER A 162 15.13 17.46 1.21
N ASP A 163 16.06 18.29 1.69
CA ASP A 163 17.42 18.36 1.13
C ASP A 163 18.22 17.05 1.33
N LYS A 164 17.78 16.18 2.25
CA LYS A 164 18.42 14.90 2.53
C LYS A 164 18.08 13.86 1.45
N LYS A 165 19.04 13.63 0.55
CA LYS A 165 18.96 12.60 -0.49
C LYS A 165 18.66 11.21 0.09
N GLY A 166 17.88 10.43 -0.65
CA GLY A 166 17.58 9.03 -0.35
C GLY A 166 16.42 8.80 0.63
N LYS A 167 15.67 9.82 1.03
CA LYS A 167 14.45 9.63 1.85
C LYS A 167 13.25 9.29 0.95
N LEU A 168 12.57 8.17 1.21
CA LEU A 168 11.36 7.74 0.49
C LEU A 168 10.23 7.53 1.51
N LEU A 169 9.17 8.34 1.41
CA LEU A 169 7.95 8.17 2.19
C LEU A 169 6.94 7.37 1.40
N MET A 170 6.36 6.35 2.03
CA MET A 170 5.34 5.50 1.42
C MET A 170 4.15 5.35 2.37
N PRO A 171 2.92 5.27 1.84
CA PRO A 171 1.74 4.98 2.64
C PRO A 171 1.88 3.65 3.36
N SER A 172 1.52 3.59 4.64
CA SER A 172 1.55 2.34 5.38
C SER A 172 0.47 1.39 4.85
N LEU A 173 0.89 0.23 4.36
CA LEU A 173 0.02 -0.83 3.84
C LEU A 173 -0.16 -1.93 4.89
N GLU A 174 -1.40 -2.13 5.33
CA GLU A 174 -1.77 -3.26 6.16
C GLU A 174 -2.09 -4.48 5.29
N ILE A 175 -1.45 -5.61 5.59
CA ILE A 175 -1.63 -6.86 4.86
C ILE A 175 -2.26 -7.89 5.80
N ASP A 176 -3.49 -8.30 5.51
CA ASP A 176 -4.26 -9.30 6.22
C ASP A 176 -4.82 -10.38 5.26
N ASN A 177 -5.53 -11.37 5.80
CA ASN A 177 -6.10 -12.48 5.01
C ASN A 177 -7.10 -12.04 3.93
N ASN A 178 -7.58 -10.80 3.94
CA ASN A 178 -8.51 -10.25 2.95
C ASN A 178 -7.81 -9.38 1.91
N THR A 179 -6.54 -9.00 2.12
CA THR A 179 -5.80 -8.09 1.24
C THR A 179 -5.72 -8.62 -0.18
N GLU A 180 -5.45 -9.91 -0.38
CA GLU A 180 -5.38 -10.50 -1.72
C GLU A 180 -6.73 -10.42 -2.44
N CYS A 181 -7.80 -10.86 -1.78
CA CYS A 181 -9.16 -10.82 -2.31
C CYS A 181 -9.56 -9.39 -2.71
N LEU A 182 -9.30 -8.42 -1.83
CA LEU A 182 -9.56 -7.01 -2.10
C LEU A 182 -8.80 -6.52 -3.32
N LEU A 183 -7.48 -6.66 -3.33
CA LEU A 183 -6.64 -6.12 -4.40
C LEU A 183 -6.92 -6.79 -5.74
N ARG A 184 -7.19 -8.10 -5.79
CA ARG A 184 -7.58 -8.79 -7.04
C ARG A 184 -8.88 -8.24 -7.63
N ASN A 185 -9.90 -7.99 -6.81
CA ASN A 185 -11.15 -7.40 -7.27
C ASN A 185 -10.96 -5.96 -7.76
N LEU A 186 -10.11 -5.17 -7.09
CA LEU A 186 -9.79 -3.81 -7.52
C LEU A 186 -8.98 -3.79 -8.82
N ILE A 187 -8.01 -4.71 -8.98
CA ILE A 187 -7.22 -4.87 -10.21
C ILE A 187 -8.15 -5.22 -11.37
N ALA A 188 -9.01 -6.23 -11.20
CA ALA A 188 -9.96 -6.63 -12.22
C ALA A 188 -10.94 -5.51 -12.58
N LEU A 189 -11.41 -4.74 -11.59
CA LEU A 189 -12.25 -3.56 -11.82
C LEU A 189 -11.53 -2.53 -12.68
N GLU A 190 -10.29 -2.20 -12.34
CA GLU A 190 -9.51 -1.19 -13.05
C GLU A 190 -9.21 -1.60 -14.49
N GLN A 191 -8.78 -2.85 -14.70
CA GLN A 191 -8.48 -3.36 -16.05
C GLN A 191 -9.72 -3.42 -16.95
N LEU A 192 -10.90 -3.62 -16.37
CA LEU A 192 -12.14 -3.73 -17.14
C LEU A 192 -12.82 -2.37 -17.37
N HIS A 193 -12.89 -1.50 -16.35
CA HIS A 193 -13.74 -0.30 -16.36
C HIS A 193 -12.96 1.02 -16.41
N TYR A 194 -11.66 1.02 -16.12
CA TYR A 194 -10.86 2.24 -15.98
C TYR A 194 -9.57 2.24 -16.81
N PRO A 195 -9.63 1.97 -18.14
CA PRO A 195 -8.45 2.05 -18.99
C PRO A 195 -7.85 3.45 -18.95
N GLY A 196 -6.54 3.54 -18.68
CA GLY A 196 -5.81 4.79 -18.47
C GLY A 196 -5.83 5.32 -17.03
N GLU A 197 -6.70 4.81 -16.16
CA GLU A 197 -6.85 5.18 -14.75
C GLU A 197 -6.64 4.00 -13.79
N GLU A 198 -5.77 3.06 -14.16
CA GLU A 198 -5.46 1.84 -13.41
C GLU A 198 -4.47 2.11 -12.25
N TYR A 199 -4.84 3.02 -11.35
CA TYR A 199 -3.95 3.50 -10.31
C TYR A 199 -3.54 2.43 -9.29
N ILE A 200 -4.47 1.56 -8.89
CA ILE A 200 -4.18 0.44 -7.98
C ILE A 200 -3.28 -0.58 -8.69
N CYS A 201 -3.53 -0.90 -9.96
CA CYS A 201 -2.65 -1.78 -10.75
C CYS A 201 -1.22 -1.23 -10.81
N ARG A 202 -1.06 0.07 -11.09
CA ARG A 202 0.26 0.74 -11.11
C ARG A 202 0.98 0.68 -9.78
N TYR A 203 0.25 0.83 -8.67
CA TYR A 203 0.80 0.73 -7.33
C TYR A 203 1.22 -0.71 -6.98
N VAL A 204 0.37 -1.69 -7.28
CA VAL A 204 0.69 -3.12 -7.06
C VAL A 204 1.91 -3.50 -7.88
N LYS A 205 2.04 -3.01 -9.12
CA LYS A 205 3.23 -3.27 -9.92
C LYS A 205 4.51 -2.65 -9.34
N LEU A 206 4.42 -1.46 -8.74
CA LEU A 206 5.55 -0.88 -8.01
C LEU A 206 5.94 -1.74 -6.79
N LEU A 207 4.97 -2.25 -6.05
CA LEU A 207 5.23 -3.12 -4.89
C LEU A 207 5.89 -4.45 -5.29
N ASP A 208 5.43 -5.08 -6.37
CA ASP A 208 6.02 -6.30 -6.96
C ASP A 208 7.51 -6.13 -7.25
N PHE A 209 7.94 -4.97 -7.74
CA PHE A 209 9.37 -4.69 -7.92
C PHE A 209 10.13 -4.45 -6.60
N LEU A 210 9.49 -3.81 -5.61
CA LEU A 210 10.13 -3.51 -4.33
C LEU A 210 10.23 -4.75 -3.43
N VAL A 211 9.33 -5.73 -3.60
CA VAL A 211 9.22 -6.91 -2.75
C VAL A 211 9.46 -8.16 -3.58
N ASP A 212 10.71 -8.59 -3.69
CA ASP A 212 11.05 -9.84 -4.39
C ASP A 212 11.11 -11.02 -3.41
N LEU A 213 11.76 -10.81 -2.27
CA LEU A 213 12.02 -11.84 -1.26
C LEU A 213 11.55 -11.43 0.14
N GLU A 214 11.52 -12.39 1.07
CA GLU A 214 11.15 -12.19 2.49
C GLU A 214 11.96 -11.07 3.17
N ASN A 215 13.25 -10.91 2.83
CA ASN A 215 14.09 -9.83 3.37
C ASN A 215 13.60 -8.43 2.99
N ASP A 216 13.00 -8.27 1.79
CA ASP A 216 12.43 -6.99 1.37
C ASP A 216 11.19 -6.67 2.21
N VAL A 217 10.37 -7.68 2.51
CA VAL A 217 9.23 -7.55 3.41
C VAL A 217 9.68 -7.19 4.82
N ASP A 218 10.65 -7.92 5.38
CA ASP A 218 11.18 -7.67 6.72
C ASP A 218 11.66 -6.23 6.85
N LEU A 219 12.44 -5.75 5.88
CA LEU A 219 12.91 -4.37 5.83
C LEU A 219 11.75 -3.36 5.82
N LEU A 220 10.72 -3.60 5.01
CA LEU A 220 9.56 -2.70 4.93
C LEU A 220 8.69 -2.75 6.18
N ILE A 221 8.63 -3.88 6.88
CA ILE A 221 7.98 -4.04 8.20
C ILE A 221 8.77 -3.27 9.26
N GLU A 222 10.09 -3.44 9.33
CA GLU A 222 10.96 -2.69 10.26
C GLU A 222 10.83 -1.17 10.08
N ASN A 223 10.65 -0.72 8.84
CA ASN A 223 10.43 0.68 8.50
C ASN A 223 8.96 1.12 8.55
N LYS A 224 8.04 0.25 8.99
CA LYS A 224 6.59 0.51 9.17
C LYS A 224 5.85 0.89 7.88
N VAL A 225 6.44 0.62 6.73
CA VAL A 225 5.79 0.78 5.41
C VAL A 225 4.80 -0.37 5.19
N ILE A 226 5.15 -1.58 5.61
CA ILE A 226 4.23 -2.72 5.65
C ILE A 226 3.87 -3.03 7.10
N VAL A 227 2.59 -3.32 7.36
CA VAL A 227 2.10 -3.85 8.62
C VAL A 227 1.50 -5.22 8.34
N SER A 228 2.27 -6.29 8.59
CA SER A 228 1.81 -7.66 8.35
C SER A 228 0.95 -8.18 9.50
N LYS A 229 -0.23 -8.69 9.16
CA LYS A 229 -1.12 -9.47 10.03
C LYS A 229 -1.21 -10.94 9.58
N LEU A 230 -0.43 -11.35 8.58
CA LEU A 230 -0.33 -12.74 8.12
C LEU A 230 0.61 -13.59 8.99
N GLY A 231 1.52 -12.94 9.72
CA GLY A 231 2.42 -13.60 10.67
C GLY A 231 3.74 -14.11 10.07
N ASP A 232 3.89 -14.10 8.75
CA ASP A 232 5.10 -14.54 8.06
C ASP A 232 5.44 -13.61 6.88
N SER A 233 6.71 -13.25 6.75
CA SER A 233 7.21 -12.34 5.69
C SER A 233 7.27 -13.03 4.33
N LYS A 234 7.50 -14.33 4.29
CA LYS A 234 7.45 -15.10 3.04
C LYS A 234 6.03 -15.14 2.48
N ALA A 235 5.02 -15.41 3.31
CA ALA A 235 3.62 -15.35 2.90
C ALA A 235 3.22 -13.97 2.33
N VAL A 236 3.74 -12.87 2.90
CA VAL A 236 3.51 -11.51 2.37
C VAL A 236 4.17 -11.32 1.00
N ALA A 237 5.41 -11.77 0.82
CA ALA A 237 6.12 -11.67 -0.47
C ALA A 237 5.38 -12.48 -1.56
N GLU A 238 4.98 -13.71 -1.24
CA GLU A 238 4.20 -14.57 -2.15
C GLU A 238 2.86 -13.95 -2.54
N LEU A 239 2.17 -13.31 -1.59
CA LEU A 239 0.93 -12.58 -1.85
C LEU A 239 1.17 -11.42 -2.83
N ILE A 240 2.12 -10.54 -2.53
CA ILE A 240 2.39 -9.35 -3.36
C ILE A 240 2.77 -9.76 -4.79
N ASN A 241 3.70 -10.70 -4.93
CA ASN A 241 4.15 -11.20 -6.24
C ASN A 241 3.04 -11.98 -6.96
N GLY A 242 2.15 -12.62 -6.20
CA GLY A 242 0.96 -13.29 -6.69
C GLY A 242 -0.08 -12.34 -7.30
N LEU A 243 -0.16 -11.08 -6.85
CA LEU A 243 -1.13 -10.09 -7.36
C LEU A 243 -0.82 -9.63 -8.78
N CYS A 244 0.46 -9.64 -9.19
CA CYS A 244 0.85 -9.30 -10.55
C CYS A 244 0.69 -10.45 -11.55
N ARG A 245 0.40 -11.67 -11.09
CA ARG A 245 0.05 -12.79 -12.00
C ARG A 245 -1.26 -12.44 -12.71
N GLU A 246 -1.30 -12.66 -14.02
CA GLU A 246 -2.48 -12.41 -14.88
C GLU A 246 -2.84 -10.93 -15.08
N MET A 247 -2.07 -10.01 -14.51
CA MET A 247 -2.23 -8.58 -14.75
C MET A 247 -1.65 -8.21 -16.13
N VAL A 248 -2.48 -7.69 -17.03
CA VAL A 248 -2.04 -7.01 -18.27
C VAL A 248 -1.05 -5.89 -17.95
N GLU A 249 -0.03 -5.71 -18.80
CA GLU A 249 0.97 -4.65 -18.64
C GLU A 249 0.32 -3.26 -18.62
N VAL A 250 0.56 -2.51 -17.55
CA VAL A 250 0.00 -1.18 -17.33
C VAL A 250 1.12 -0.15 -17.45
N SER A 251 0.86 0.95 -18.16
CA SER A 251 1.76 2.10 -18.18
C SER A 251 1.95 2.63 -16.75
N SER A 252 3.20 2.80 -16.31
CA SER A 252 3.45 3.14 -14.92
C SER A 252 3.63 4.62 -14.74
N THR A 253 2.81 5.17 -13.88
CA THR A 253 2.95 6.56 -13.42
C THR A 253 4.06 6.71 -12.39
N PHE A 254 4.61 5.59 -11.91
CA PHE A 254 5.78 5.53 -11.05
C PHE A 254 7.08 5.33 -11.84
N ASP A 255 7.08 5.39 -13.17
CA ASP A 255 8.31 5.37 -13.97
C ASP A 255 9.30 6.49 -13.59
N PRO A 256 8.88 7.75 -13.33
CA PRO A 256 9.82 8.77 -12.82
C PRO A 256 10.43 8.39 -11.46
N LEU A 257 9.65 7.71 -10.60
CA LEU A 257 10.12 7.23 -9.30
C LEU A 257 11.10 6.07 -9.47
N SER A 258 10.81 5.09 -10.33
CA SER A 258 11.70 3.96 -10.57
C SER A 258 13.03 4.42 -11.15
N LYS A 259 13.02 5.33 -12.14
CA LYS A 259 14.22 5.97 -12.69
C LYS A 259 15.02 6.68 -11.61
N LEU A 260 14.36 7.50 -10.78
CA LEU A 260 15.02 8.21 -9.68
C LEU A 260 15.71 7.26 -8.68
N LEU A 261 15.07 6.15 -8.35
CA LEU A 261 15.61 5.14 -7.42
C LEU A 261 16.77 4.36 -8.04
N ASN A 262 16.64 3.96 -9.31
CA ASN A 262 17.70 3.27 -10.04
C ASN A 262 18.93 4.17 -10.24
N ASP A 263 18.74 5.43 -10.63
CA ASP A 263 19.83 6.41 -10.76
C ASP A 263 20.55 6.64 -9.42
N TYR A 264 19.80 6.65 -8.32
CA TYR A 264 20.40 6.74 -6.99
C TYR A 264 21.27 5.51 -6.71
N TYR A 265 20.77 4.30 -6.98
CA TYR A 265 21.50 3.06 -6.78
C TYR A 265 22.76 2.98 -7.66
N GLU A 266 22.65 3.31 -8.95
CA GLU A 266 23.73 3.17 -9.94
C GLU A 266 24.86 4.17 -9.78
N SER A 267 24.67 5.24 -9.01
CA SER A 267 25.77 6.15 -8.70
C SER A 267 26.93 5.40 -8.02
N SER A 268 28.17 5.61 -8.49
CA SER A 268 29.32 4.80 -8.08
C SER A 268 29.49 4.71 -6.56
N TRP A 269 29.23 5.81 -5.85
CA TRP A 269 29.29 5.84 -4.39
C TRP A 269 28.23 4.92 -3.74
N ASN A 270 26.98 5.01 -4.18
CA ASN A 270 25.89 4.24 -3.59
C ASN A 270 25.95 2.76 -3.98
N LYS A 271 26.37 2.45 -5.21
CA LYS A 271 26.61 1.07 -5.67
C LYS A 271 27.71 0.39 -4.87
N ASN A 272 28.85 1.07 -4.68
CA ASN A 272 29.95 0.57 -3.85
C ASN A 272 29.52 0.43 -2.39
N LYS A 273 28.73 1.37 -1.88
CA LYS A 273 28.16 1.28 -0.53
C LYS A 273 27.24 0.06 -0.39
N ALA A 274 26.35 -0.18 -1.36
CA ALA A 274 25.46 -1.34 -1.36
C ALA A 274 26.26 -2.64 -1.33
N TYR A 275 27.31 -2.74 -2.15
CA TYR A 275 28.24 -3.87 -2.16
C TYR A 275 28.94 -4.06 -0.82
N LEU A 276 29.45 -2.98 -0.20
CA LEU A 276 30.10 -3.07 1.11
C LEU A 276 29.13 -3.56 2.19
N VAL A 277 27.89 -3.03 2.21
CA VAL A 277 26.87 -3.45 3.18
C VAL A 277 26.48 -4.91 2.98
N SER A 278 26.25 -5.33 1.73
CA SER A 278 25.78 -6.69 1.42
C SER A 278 26.82 -7.77 1.68
N VAL A 279 28.12 -7.46 1.50
CA VAL A 279 29.21 -8.42 1.72
C VAL A 279 29.69 -8.43 3.17
N TYR A 280 29.93 -7.27 3.76
CA TYR A 280 30.64 -7.18 5.04
C TYR A 280 29.72 -6.96 6.25
N PHE A 281 28.52 -6.42 6.04
CA PHE A 281 27.60 -6.07 7.13
C PHE A 281 26.31 -6.89 7.13
N LYS A 282 26.30 -8.04 6.44
CA LYS A 282 25.13 -8.93 6.37
C LYS A 282 24.77 -9.59 7.69
N ASN A 283 25.76 -9.89 8.54
CA ASN A 283 25.53 -10.36 9.90
C ASN A 283 26.53 -9.72 10.87
N ILE A 284 26.19 -9.72 12.17
CA ILE A 284 27.00 -9.11 13.23
C ILE A 284 28.42 -9.67 13.28
N TRP A 285 28.60 -10.97 13.00
CA TRP A 285 29.90 -11.64 13.01
C TRP A 285 30.82 -11.21 11.86
N THR A 286 30.28 -11.09 10.64
CA THR A 286 30.99 -10.56 9.48
C THR A 286 31.32 -9.09 9.68
N GLY A 287 30.39 -8.30 10.27
CA GLY A 287 30.62 -6.89 10.57
C GLY A 287 31.74 -6.69 11.60
N THR A 288 31.66 -7.38 12.74
CA THR A 288 32.69 -7.33 13.80
C THR A 288 34.03 -7.84 13.31
N GLY A 289 34.07 -8.96 12.56
CA GLY A 289 35.30 -9.46 11.94
C GLY A 289 35.93 -8.44 10.99
N THR A 290 35.12 -7.73 10.19
CA THR A 290 35.61 -6.67 9.30
C THR A 290 36.20 -5.49 10.08
N VAL A 291 35.52 -5.04 11.15
CA VAL A 291 35.99 -3.93 11.99
C VAL A 291 37.30 -4.30 12.69
N VAL A 292 37.36 -5.49 13.30
CA VAL A 292 38.58 -5.98 13.96
C VAL A 292 39.71 -6.15 12.95
N GLY A 293 39.43 -6.76 11.79
CA GLY A 293 40.40 -6.97 10.72
C GLY A 293 40.94 -5.68 10.10
N SER A 294 40.18 -4.58 10.19
CA SER A 294 40.61 -3.25 9.72
C SER A 294 41.38 -2.48 10.81
N LEU A 295 40.93 -2.53 12.06
CA LEU A 295 41.54 -1.79 13.17
C LEU A 295 42.82 -2.44 13.69
N PHE A 296 42.88 -3.77 13.71
CA PHE A 296 44.04 -4.51 14.25
C PHE A 296 45.35 -4.20 13.50
N PRO A 297 45.40 -4.19 12.15
CA PRO A 297 46.59 -3.78 11.41
C PRO A 297 46.96 -2.33 11.64
N LEU A 298 45.99 -1.41 11.70
CA LEU A 298 46.24 0.01 11.94
C LEU A 298 46.88 0.25 13.31
N VAL A 299 46.35 -0.38 14.37
CA VAL A 299 46.93 -0.29 15.71
C VAL A 299 48.34 -0.88 15.73
N THR A 300 48.55 -2.01 15.07
CA THR A 300 49.87 -2.66 14.99
C THR A 300 50.88 -1.79 14.25
N LEU A 301 50.50 -1.20 13.12
CA LEU A 301 51.33 -0.28 12.34
C LEU A 301 51.69 0.97 13.14
N THR A 302 50.71 1.55 13.85
CA THR A 302 50.94 2.75 14.68
C THR A 302 51.93 2.44 15.81
N ARG A 303 51.79 1.28 16.47
CA ARG A 303 52.74 0.82 17.49
C ARG A 303 54.14 0.59 16.91
N PHE A 304 54.23 0.02 15.72
CA PHE A 304 55.49 -0.22 15.03
C PHE A 304 56.21 1.09 14.66
N ILE A 305 55.49 2.09 14.14
CA ILE A 305 56.04 3.42 13.83
C ILE A 305 56.51 4.13 15.11
N LEU A 306 55.71 4.10 16.18
CA LEU A 306 56.09 4.68 17.48
C LEU A 306 57.31 3.99 18.09
N TYR A 307 57.47 2.67 17.87
CA TYR A 307 58.65 1.93 18.28
C TYR A 307 59.91 2.38 17.52
N LEU A 308 59.80 2.57 16.19
CA LEU A 308 60.91 3.03 15.36
C LEU A 308 61.34 4.48 15.66
N LEU A 309 60.39 5.35 15.99
CA LEU A 309 60.67 6.76 16.35
C LEU A 309 61.29 6.94 17.74
N ARG A 310 61.34 5.87 18.55
CA ARG A 310 61.90 5.89 19.91
C ARG A 310 63.40 5.55 19.95
N TYR A 311 63.97 5.17 18.81
CA TYR A 311 65.40 4.97 18.57
C TYR A 311 65.96 6.16 17.80
#